data_AF-A0A1B3SJX8-F1
#
_entry.id   AF-A0A1B3SJX8-F1
#
_cell.length_a   1.000
_cell.length_b   1.000
_cell.length_c   1.000
_cell.angle_alpha   90.00
_cell.angle_beta   90.00
_cell.angle_gamma   90.00
#
_symmetry.space_group_name_H-M   'P 1'
#
loop_
_entity.id
_entity.type
_entity.pdbx_description
1 polymer ?
#
loop_
_entity_poly.entity_id
_entity_poly.type
_entity_poly.pdbx_seq_one_letter_code
_entity_poly.pdbx_strand_id
1 'polypeptide(L)'
;MAENKQFQSVLDFRPQFENIMDALVPDIQFSYSAIMNNATIQTYFNMICMEYYGYEYFQLLRLNKLELKLSERTLNLTILEIVYNIVTQIVARKWRYSEYIAYDMYILPLRIKKYINAMNYKFIEADIANNKRVLKLVSQPTRIITEEIIDVYHDDKINNIIYQFRSSAKEDLEKKLALFKNLTLFVRDAEPLINQKLGIEFGKAFIKDLDTLDKYNPSTLNEKEKKHIMKVIDDLFNINLIVLLYMSDSMKAGAWVKIREAENRRLELQLTQKTIEEANRRLQAIKKESEEIKKIATSAANIKSKSSSKPAAKRK
;
A
#
# COMPACT_ATOMS: atom_id res chain seq x y z
N MET A 1 20.76 -29.44 12.34
CA MET A 1 19.31 -29.23 12.15
C MET A 1 19.18 -28.10 11.14
N ALA A 2 18.80 -28.42 9.90
CA ALA A 2 18.65 -27.43 8.84
C ALA A 2 17.22 -26.87 8.91
N GLU A 3 17.08 -25.58 9.19
CA GLU A 3 15.79 -24.90 9.19
C GLU A 3 15.16 -24.98 7.79
N ASN A 4 13.93 -25.50 7.75
CA ASN A 4 13.07 -25.55 6.58
C ASN A 4 12.82 -24.14 6.02
N LYS A 5 13.66 -23.66 5.11
CA LYS A 5 13.34 -22.50 4.26
C LYS A 5 12.28 -22.93 3.23
N GLN A 6 11.02 -22.80 3.60
CA GLN A 6 9.92 -22.79 2.64
C GLN A 6 10.13 -21.62 1.67
N PHE A 7 10.13 -21.92 0.37
CA PHE A 7 10.11 -20.94 -0.70
C PHE A 7 8.76 -20.19 -0.65
N GLN A 8 8.77 -18.90 -0.34
CA GLN A 8 7.54 -18.08 -0.38
C GLN A 8 7.36 -17.50 -1.78
N SER A 9 6.52 -18.17 -2.58
CA SER A 9 6.00 -17.66 -3.85
C SER A 9 4.98 -16.54 -3.63
N VAL A 10 4.89 -15.64 -4.61
CA VAL A 10 4.10 -14.40 -4.57
C VAL A 10 2.59 -14.69 -4.65
N LEU A 11 1.88 -14.42 -3.55
CA LEU A 11 0.50 -13.96 -3.39
C LEU A 11 -0.57 -14.49 -4.39
N ASP A 12 -1.38 -15.45 -3.90
CA ASP A 12 -2.71 -15.77 -4.41
C ASP A 12 -3.68 -14.58 -4.22
N PHE A 13 -4.03 -13.90 -5.31
CA PHE A 13 -5.33 -13.25 -5.46
C PHE A 13 -5.80 -13.57 -6.89
N ARG A 14 -6.97 -14.21 -7.02
CA ARG A 14 -7.56 -14.59 -8.31
C ARG A 14 -8.38 -13.42 -8.89
N PRO A 15 -8.00 -12.85 -10.04
CA PRO A 15 -8.96 -12.30 -10.99
C PRO A 15 -9.22 -13.33 -12.10
N GLN A 16 -10.50 -13.63 -12.34
CA GLN A 16 -10.96 -14.44 -13.47
C GLN A 16 -11.17 -13.51 -14.68
N PHE A 17 -10.51 -13.81 -15.81
CA PHE A 17 -10.80 -13.19 -17.10
C PHE A 17 -11.05 -14.32 -18.12
N GLU A 18 -12.23 -14.33 -18.76
CA GLU A 18 -12.78 -15.54 -19.39
C GLU A 18 -12.43 -15.77 -20.88
N ASN A 19 -12.02 -14.78 -21.68
CA ASN A 19 -12.10 -14.98 -23.15
C ASN A 19 -10.79 -15.17 -23.94
N ILE A 20 -9.61 -14.82 -23.42
CA ILE A 20 -8.30 -15.10 -24.09
C ILE A 20 -7.59 -16.30 -23.42
N MET A 21 -7.98 -16.60 -22.19
CA MET A 21 -7.28 -17.50 -21.27
C MET A 21 -7.58 -18.98 -21.55
N ASP A 22 -8.79 -19.30 -21.98
CA ASP A 22 -9.26 -20.68 -22.18
C ASP A 22 -8.51 -21.42 -23.31
N ALA A 23 -7.99 -20.71 -24.32
CA ALA A 23 -7.19 -21.32 -25.38
C ALA A 23 -5.70 -21.47 -25.02
N LEU A 24 -5.17 -20.59 -24.16
CA LEU A 24 -3.75 -20.59 -23.78
C LEU A 24 -3.42 -21.66 -22.74
N VAL A 25 -4.36 -21.97 -21.84
CA VAL A 25 -4.15 -22.94 -20.76
C VAL A 25 -3.87 -24.35 -21.31
N PRO A 26 -4.71 -24.91 -22.21
CA PRO A 26 -4.44 -26.22 -22.82
C PRO A 26 -3.11 -26.25 -23.59
N ASP A 27 -2.79 -25.18 -24.32
CA ASP A 27 -1.53 -25.05 -25.08
C ASP A 27 -0.30 -25.10 -24.17
N ILE A 28 -0.35 -24.41 -23.03
CA ILE A 28 0.73 -24.43 -22.03
C ILE A 28 0.84 -25.80 -21.38
N GLN A 29 -0.29 -26.41 -20.99
CA GLN A 29 -0.31 -27.74 -20.37
C GLN A 29 0.22 -28.81 -21.33
N PHE A 30 -0.14 -28.72 -22.62
CA PHE A 30 0.34 -29.62 -23.66
C PHE A 30 1.85 -29.52 -23.87
N SER A 31 2.38 -28.31 -24.11
CA SER A 31 3.82 -28.12 -24.28
C SER A 31 4.61 -28.52 -23.03
N TYR A 32 4.09 -28.20 -21.84
CA TYR A 32 4.69 -28.63 -20.58
C TYR A 32 4.71 -30.16 -20.45
N SER A 33 3.62 -30.84 -20.77
CA SER A 33 3.56 -32.31 -20.73
C SER A 33 4.52 -32.95 -21.73
N ALA A 34 4.59 -32.44 -22.95
CA ALA A 34 5.53 -32.91 -23.97
C ALA A 34 7.00 -32.78 -23.52
N ILE A 35 7.35 -31.63 -22.92
CA ILE A 35 8.67 -31.37 -22.36
C ILE A 35 8.97 -32.30 -21.20
N MET A 36 8.04 -32.44 -20.26
CA MET A 36 8.23 -33.26 -19.06
C MET A 36 8.22 -34.76 -19.38
N ASN A 37 7.66 -35.22 -20.50
CA ASN A 37 7.76 -36.62 -20.91
C ASN A 37 9.13 -36.99 -21.54
N ASN A 38 10.00 -36.01 -21.78
CA ASN A 38 11.34 -36.24 -22.30
C ASN A 38 12.38 -36.40 -21.18
N ALA A 39 12.99 -37.58 -21.06
CA ALA A 39 13.94 -37.90 -19.99
C ALA A 39 15.19 -36.99 -19.97
N THR A 40 15.70 -36.59 -21.14
CA THR A 40 16.84 -35.66 -21.25
C THR A 40 16.47 -34.29 -20.68
N ILE A 41 15.28 -33.78 -21.02
CA ILE A 41 14.83 -32.49 -20.48
C ILE A 41 14.52 -32.58 -18.99
N GLN A 42 13.94 -33.67 -18.50
CA GLN A 42 13.74 -33.86 -17.05
C GLN A 42 15.08 -33.75 -16.30
N THR A 43 16.15 -34.31 -16.86
CA THR A 43 17.49 -34.22 -16.28
C THR A 43 17.96 -32.76 -16.23
N TYR A 44 17.78 -32.01 -17.32
CA TYR A 44 18.09 -30.58 -17.38
C TYR A 44 17.26 -29.75 -16.39
N PHE A 45 15.98 -30.06 -16.26
CA PHE A 45 15.10 -29.47 -15.27
C PHE A 45 15.64 -29.68 -13.85
N ASN A 46 16.00 -30.91 -13.50
CA ASN A 46 16.54 -31.21 -12.17
C ASN A 46 17.89 -30.52 -11.93
N MET A 47 18.78 -30.49 -12.92
CA MET A 47 20.07 -29.80 -12.80
C MET A 47 19.91 -28.31 -12.53
N ILE A 48 19.07 -27.62 -13.32
CA ILE A 48 18.82 -26.18 -13.13
C ILE A 48 18.04 -25.94 -11.83
N CYS A 49 17.08 -26.80 -11.50
CA CYS A 49 16.35 -26.70 -10.24
C CYS A 49 17.25 -26.80 -9.02
N MET A 50 18.15 -27.79 -9.00
CA MET A 50 19.14 -27.93 -7.94
C MET A 50 20.07 -26.71 -7.89
N GLU A 51 20.45 -26.19 -9.05
CA GLU A 51 21.36 -25.06 -9.17
C GLU A 51 20.78 -23.73 -8.66
N TYR A 52 19.50 -23.48 -8.93
CA TYR A 52 18.82 -22.21 -8.63
C TYR A 52 17.95 -22.27 -7.37
N TYR A 53 17.35 -23.42 -7.07
CA TYR A 53 16.37 -23.58 -6.00
C TYR A 53 16.78 -24.61 -4.93
N GLY A 54 17.88 -25.35 -5.14
CA GLY A 54 18.45 -26.27 -4.14
C GLY A 54 17.72 -27.61 -3.99
N TYR A 55 16.70 -27.87 -4.79
CA TYR A 55 15.90 -29.09 -4.79
C TYR A 55 15.59 -29.54 -6.22
N GLU A 56 15.27 -30.82 -6.41
CA GLU A 56 14.79 -31.31 -7.71
C GLU A 56 13.40 -30.76 -8.03
N TYR A 57 13.04 -30.72 -9.31
CA TYR A 57 11.81 -30.10 -9.76
C TYR A 57 10.56 -30.70 -9.10
N PHE A 58 10.41 -32.02 -9.11
CA PHE A 58 9.27 -32.69 -8.47
C PHE A 58 9.27 -32.57 -6.95
N GLN A 59 10.45 -32.44 -6.33
CA GLN A 59 10.54 -32.18 -4.90
C GLN A 59 10.05 -30.77 -4.57
N LEU A 60 10.41 -29.76 -5.37
CA LEU A 60 9.88 -28.40 -5.23
C LEU A 60 8.35 -28.36 -5.35
N LEU A 61 7.80 -29.04 -6.36
CA LEU A 61 6.36 -29.13 -6.54
C LEU A 61 5.69 -29.76 -5.30
N ARG A 62 6.22 -30.89 -4.82
CA ARG A 62 5.70 -31.60 -3.65
C ARG A 62 5.77 -30.78 -2.36
N LEU A 63 6.90 -30.13 -2.11
CA LEU A 63 7.12 -29.28 -0.93
C LEU A 63 6.11 -28.12 -0.89
N ASN A 64 5.75 -27.58 -2.05
CA ASN A 64 4.79 -26.49 -2.18
C ASN A 64 3.34 -26.95 -2.38
N LYS A 65 3.08 -28.28 -2.35
CA LYS A 65 1.76 -28.89 -2.65
C LYS A 65 1.20 -28.43 -4.00
N LEU A 66 2.08 -28.28 -4.99
CA LEU A 66 1.77 -27.83 -6.33
C LEU A 66 1.73 -29.03 -7.29
N GLU A 67 0.77 -29.01 -8.20
CA GLU A 67 0.65 -29.98 -9.28
C GLU A 67 0.04 -29.26 -10.49
N LEU A 68 0.50 -29.58 -11.70
CA LEU A 68 -0.09 -29.06 -12.93
C LEU A 68 -0.99 -30.16 -13.52
N LYS A 69 -2.31 -29.97 -13.40
CA LYS A 69 -3.30 -30.91 -13.91
C LYS A 69 -3.80 -30.49 -15.29
N LEU A 70 -3.83 -31.43 -16.22
CA LEU A 70 -4.27 -31.23 -17.61
C LEU A 70 -5.73 -30.79 -17.76
N SER A 71 -6.55 -30.95 -16.71
CA SER A 71 -7.99 -30.62 -16.73
C SER A 71 -8.32 -29.28 -16.05
N GLU A 72 -7.33 -28.57 -15.52
CA GLU A 72 -7.58 -27.30 -14.83
C GLU A 72 -7.72 -26.15 -15.82
N ARG A 73 -8.74 -25.29 -15.62
CA ARG A 73 -8.96 -24.06 -16.40
C ARG A 73 -8.01 -22.92 -16.04
N THR A 74 -7.19 -23.10 -15.01
CA THR A 74 -6.27 -22.08 -14.51
C THR A 74 -4.93 -22.71 -14.18
N LEU A 75 -3.85 -21.98 -14.42
CA LEU A 75 -2.48 -22.43 -14.13
C LEU A 75 -1.93 -21.73 -12.89
N ASN A 76 -1.21 -22.50 -12.07
CA ASN A 76 -0.55 -21.98 -10.90
C ASN A 76 0.66 -21.11 -11.31
N LEU A 77 0.65 -19.84 -10.90
CA LEU A 77 1.66 -18.85 -11.26
C LEU A 77 3.07 -19.23 -10.78
N THR A 78 3.19 -19.94 -9.65
CA THR A 78 4.48 -20.42 -9.13
C THR A 78 5.08 -21.48 -10.04
N ILE A 79 4.26 -22.40 -10.54
CA ILE A 79 4.72 -23.41 -11.50
C ILE A 79 5.18 -22.71 -12.78
N LEU A 80 4.42 -21.73 -13.27
CA LEU A 80 4.79 -20.97 -14.46
C LEU A 80 6.10 -20.20 -14.28
N GLU A 81 6.33 -19.60 -13.12
CA GLU A 81 7.60 -18.93 -12.80
C GLU A 81 8.78 -19.90 -12.86
N ILE A 82 8.67 -21.05 -12.20
CA ILE A 82 9.74 -22.06 -12.16
C ILE A 82 10.02 -22.61 -13.56
N VAL A 83 8.97 -23.04 -14.27
CA VAL A 83 9.07 -23.59 -15.64
C VAL A 83 9.68 -22.56 -16.59
N TYR A 84 9.24 -21.30 -16.51
CA TYR A 84 9.77 -20.24 -17.36
C TYR A 84 11.27 -20.02 -17.14
N ASN A 85 11.71 -19.93 -15.87
CA ASN A 85 13.12 -19.76 -15.52
C ASN A 85 13.96 -20.92 -16.04
N ILE A 86 13.53 -22.16 -15.82
CA ILE A 86 14.27 -23.35 -16.23
C ILE A 86 14.38 -23.43 -17.75
N VAL A 87 13.26 -23.35 -18.47
CA VAL A 87 13.25 -23.49 -19.94
C VAL A 87 14.11 -22.40 -20.58
N THR A 88 14.02 -21.17 -20.08
CA THR A 88 14.86 -20.06 -20.56
C THR A 88 16.34 -20.34 -20.34
N GLN A 89 16.72 -20.94 -19.20
CA GLN A 89 18.11 -21.33 -18.93
C GLN A 89 18.60 -22.48 -19.81
N ILE A 90 17.76 -23.49 -20.09
CA ILE A 90 18.09 -24.59 -21.02
C ILE A 90 18.39 -24.02 -22.42
N VAL A 91 17.53 -23.12 -22.90
CA VAL A 91 17.68 -22.47 -24.21
C VAL A 91 18.93 -21.56 -24.23
N ALA A 92 19.13 -20.74 -23.20
CA ALA A 92 20.28 -19.83 -23.11
C ALA A 92 21.62 -20.59 -23.07
N ARG A 93 21.66 -21.75 -22.40
CA ARG A 93 22.84 -22.62 -22.33
C ARG A 93 23.05 -23.47 -23.60
N LYS A 94 22.14 -23.39 -24.57
CA LYS A 94 22.19 -24.13 -25.84
C LYS A 94 22.36 -25.64 -25.63
N TRP A 95 21.71 -26.20 -24.62
CA TRP A 95 21.76 -27.63 -24.35
C TRP A 95 21.06 -28.43 -25.46
N ARG A 96 21.57 -29.63 -25.74
CA ARG A 96 21.07 -30.45 -26.86
C ARG A 96 19.83 -31.22 -26.43
N TYR A 97 18.80 -31.15 -27.25
CA TYR A 97 17.57 -31.91 -27.08
C TYR A 97 16.98 -32.26 -28.44
N SER A 98 16.06 -33.23 -28.46
CA SER A 98 15.43 -33.71 -29.70
C SER A 98 14.72 -32.58 -30.46
N GLU A 99 14.81 -32.60 -31.79
CA GLU A 99 14.07 -31.67 -32.66
C GLU A 99 12.56 -31.75 -32.42
N TYR A 100 12.05 -32.93 -32.03
CA TYR A 100 10.63 -33.16 -31.74
C TYR A 100 10.08 -32.24 -30.63
N ILE A 101 10.91 -31.88 -29.64
CA ILE A 101 10.53 -31.00 -28.53
C ILE A 101 11.06 -29.58 -28.69
N ALA A 102 11.83 -29.30 -29.74
CA ALA A 102 12.50 -28.02 -29.91
C ALA A 102 11.51 -26.86 -30.09
N TYR A 103 10.41 -27.11 -30.80
CA TYR A 103 9.32 -26.16 -30.93
C TYR A 103 8.69 -25.83 -29.57
N ASP A 104 8.34 -26.85 -28.78
CA ASP A 104 7.75 -26.66 -27.46
C ASP A 104 8.68 -25.90 -26.50
N MET A 105 9.98 -26.21 -26.52
CA MET A 105 11.00 -25.52 -25.72
C MET A 105 11.11 -24.02 -26.06
N TYR A 106 10.89 -23.65 -27.32
CA TYR A 106 10.94 -22.25 -27.76
C TYR A 106 9.61 -21.52 -27.52
N ILE A 107 8.47 -22.17 -27.79
CA ILE A 107 7.16 -21.53 -27.75
C ILE A 107 6.59 -21.43 -26.33
N LEU A 108 6.94 -22.36 -25.44
CA LEU A 108 6.40 -22.40 -24.08
C LEU A 108 6.71 -21.10 -23.28
N PRO A 109 7.95 -20.57 -23.25
CA PRO A 109 8.21 -19.30 -22.58
C PRO A 109 7.38 -18.14 -23.14
N LEU A 110 7.15 -18.11 -24.46
CA LEU A 110 6.33 -17.07 -25.10
C LEU A 110 4.86 -17.19 -24.69
N ARG A 111 4.33 -18.42 -24.65
CA ARG A 111 2.96 -18.71 -24.20
C ARG A 111 2.77 -18.35 -22.72
N ILE A 112 3.72 -18.74 -21.86
CA ILE A 112 3.72 -18.35 -20.44
C ILE A 112 3.72 -16.84 -20.31
N LYS A 113 4.60 -16.13 -21.04
CA LYS A 113 4.67 -14.66 -21.01
C LYS A 113 3.35 -14.00 -21.43
N LYS A 114 2.70 -14.50 -22.48
CA LYS A 114 1.37 -14.01 -22.91
C LYS A 114 0.31 -14.26 -21.84
N TYR A 115 0.28 -15.45 -21.26
CA TYR A 115 -0.66 -15.83 -20.20
C TYR A 115 -0.51 -14.98 -18.94
N ILE A 116 0.72 -14.79 -18.44
CA ILE A 116 0.95 -13.98 -17.23
C ILE A 116 0.64 -12.50 -17.48
N ASN A 117 0.93 -11.98 -18.68
CA ASN A 117 0.61 -10.60 -19.04
C ASN A 117 -0.91 -10.41 -19.07
N ALA A 118 -1.66 -11.37 -19.61
CA ALA A 118 -3.13 -11.36 -19.57
C ALA A 118 -3.70 -11.46 -18.15
N MET A 119 -2.96 -12.08 -17.23
CA MET A 119 -3.27 -12.12 -15.79
C MET A 119 -2.82 -10.87 -15.02
N ASN A 120 -2.29 -9.86 -15.71
CA ASN A 120 -1.70 -8.66 -15.11
C ASN A 120 -0.49 -8.97 -14.21
N TYR A 121 0.43 -9.84 -14.66
CA TYR A 121 1.71 -10.13 -14.03
C TYR A 121 2.87 -9.89 -15.01
N LYS A 122 4.07 -9.64 -14.49
CA LYS A 122 5.30 -9.50 -15.28
C LYS A 122 6.49 -10.14 -14.57
N PHE A 123 7.42 -10.66 -15.35
CA PHE A 123 8.72 -11.10 -14.85
C PHE A 123 9.66 -9.92 -14.61
N ILE A 124 10.29 -9.88 -13.44
CA ILE A 124 11.36 -8.95 -13.08
C ILE A 124 12.62 -9.71 -12.67
N GLU A 125 13.79 -9.17 -12.97
CA GLU A 125 15.04 -9.74 -12.47
C GLU A 125 15.12 -9.57 -10.95
N ALA A 126 15.43 -10.67 -10.27
CA ALA A 126 15.66 -10.71 -8.84
C ALA A 126 16.89 -11.57 -8.55
N ASP A 127 17.72 -11.15 -7.60
CA ASP A 127 18.84 -11.95 -7.12
C ASP A 127 18.37 -12.91 -6.04
N ILE A 128 18.72 -14.20 -6.18
CA ILE A 128 18.54 -15.21 -5.13
C ILE A 128 19.76 -15.28 -4.21
N ALA A 129 19.64 -15.98 -3.08
CA ALA A 129 20.65 -16.11 -2.03
C ALA A 129 22.06 -16.54 -2.50
N ASN A 130 22.21 -17.03 -3.73
CA ASN A 130 23.47 -17.40 -4.37
C ASN A 130 23.96 -16.39 -5.44
N ASN A 131 23.47 -15.14 -5.43
CA ASN A 131 23.76 -14.09 -6.43
C ASN A 131 23.45 -14.49 -7.89
N LYS A 132 22.55 -15.45 -8.09
CA LYS A 132 22.07 -15.83 -9.43
C LYS A 132 20.82 -15.02 -9.74
N ARG A 133 20.69 -14.62 -10.99
CA ARG A 133 19.54 -13.87 -11.48
C ARG A 133 18.42 -14.82 -11.85
N VAL A 134 17.27 -14.67 -11.21
CA VAL A 134 16.01 -15.33 -11.58
C VAL A 134 14.98 -14.29 -11.96
N LEU A 135 14.06 -14.68 -12.83
CA LEU A 135 12.92 -13.87 -13.21
C LEU A 135 11.77 -14.18 -12.26
N LYS A 136 11.50 -13.26 -11.34
CA LYS A 136 10.41 -13.36 -10.36
C LYS A 136 9.14 -12.76 -10.92
N LEU A 137 8.02 -13.45 -10.75
CA LEU A 137 6.71 -12.98 -11.15
C LEU A 137 6.17 -11.96 -10.13
N VAL A 138 5.78 -10.77 -10.61
CA VAL A 138 5.17 -9.72 -9.78
C VAL A 138 3.86 -9.24 -10.39
N SER A 139 2.88 -8.94 -9.55
CA SER A 139 1.58 -8.43 -10.00
C SER A 139 1.71 -6.98 -10.48
N GLN A 140 1.02 -6.64 -11.56
CA GLN A 140 0.97 -5.30 -12.15
C GLN A 140 0.28 -4.23 -11.27
N PRO A 141 -0.76 -4.50 -10.46
CA PRO A 141 -1.48 -3.45 -9.74
C PRO A 141 -0.58 -2.60 -8.83
N THR A 142 0.42 -3.20 -8.19
CA THR A 142 1.37 -2.48 -7.32
C THR A 142 2.46 -1.73 -8.11
N ARG A 143 2.71 -2.15 -9.36
CA ARG A 143 3.72 -1.60 -10.26
C ARG A 143 3.17 -0.45 -11.11
N ILE A 144 1.95 -0.55 -11.66
CA ILE A 144 1.29 0.51 -12.43
C ILE A 144 1.27 1.80 -11.61
N ILE A 145 0.87 1.72 -10.35
CA ILE A 145 0.88 2.85 -9.41
C ILE A 145 2.28 3.49 -9.30
N THR A 146 3.34 2.67 -9.31
CA THR A 146 4.71 3.15 -9.13
C THR A 146 5.27 3.72 -10.45
N GLU A 147 5.03 3.06 -11.58
CA GLU A 147 5.44 3.53 -12.91
C GLU A 147 4.69 4.80 -13.32
N GLU A 148 3.40 4.92 -13.00
CA GLU A 148 2.64 6.16 -13.21
C GLU A 148 3.21 7.31 -12.36
N ILE A 149 3.61 7.08 -11.09
CA ILE A 149 4.27 8.11 -10.28
C ILE A 149 5.62 8.51 -10.90
N ILE A 150 6.42 7.53 -11.32
CA ILE A 150 7.73 7.75 -11.96
C ILE A 150 7.58 8.60 -13.24
N ASP A 151 6.60 8.25 -14.08
CA ASP A 151 6.33 8.93 -15.34
C ASP A 151 5.71 10.31 -15.16
N VAL A 152 4.98 10.57 -14.07
CA VAL A 152 4.42 11.90 -13.83
C VAL A 152 5.43 12.86 -13.20
N TYR A 153 6.14 12.43 -12.16
CA TYR A 153 6.97 13.35 -11.38
C TYR A 153 8.35 13.56 -11.99
N HIS A 154 8.83 12.65 -12.87
CA HIS A 154 10.18 12.68 -13.45
C HIS A 154 11.29 13.00 -12.43
N ASP A 155 11.07 12.66 -11.15
CA ASP A 155 11.95 13.00 -10.05
C ASP A 155 12.70 11.75 -9.61
N ASP A 156 13.95 11.64 -10.06
CA ASP A 156 14.87 10.56 -9.72
C ASP A 156 14.99 10.33 -8.21
N LYS A 157 14.76 11.36 -7.39
CA LYS A 157 14.78 11.26 -5.93
C LYS A 157 13.57 10.49 -5.40
N ILE A 158 12.35 10.81 -5.88
CA ILE A 158 11.13 10.09 -5.50
C ILE A 158 11.23 8.63 -5.96
N ASN A 159 11.69 8.43 -7.18
CA ASN A 159 11.86 7.11 -7.79
C ASN A 159 12.81 6.23 -6.95
N ASN A 160 13.95 6.81 -6.54
CA ASN A 160 14.92 6.13 -5.71
C ASN A 160 14.36 5.81 -4.31
N ILE A 161 13.61 6.74 -3.68
CA ILE A 161 12.96 6.50 -2.39
C ILE A 161 11.98 5.32 -2.49
N ILE A 162 11.15 5.27 -3.54
CA ILE A 162 10.15 4.23 -3.71
C ILE A 162 10.80 2.87 -3.93
N TYR A 163 11.79 2.81 -4.82
CA TYR A 163 12.52 1.59 -5.11
C TYR A 163 13.22 1.05 -3.86
N GLN A 164 13.99 1.90 -3.18
CA GLN A 164 14.70 1.52 -1.96
C GLN A 164 13.75 1.05 -0.86
N PHE A 165 12.58 1.68 -0.71
CA PHE A 165 11.61 1.29 0.31
C PHE A 165 11.07 -0.12 0.06
N ARG A 166 10.68 -0.43 -1.18
CA ARG A 166 10.15 -1.76 -1.55
C ARG A 166 11.21 -2.86 -1.55
N SER A 167 12.46 -2.53 -1.88
CA SER A 167 13.58 -3.47 -1.83
C SER A 167 14.11 -3.69 -0.41
N SER A 168 13.71 -2.89 0.56
CA SER A 168 14.14 -3.05 1.95
C SER A 168 13.45 -4.24 2.60
N ALA A 169 14.23 -5.06 3.31
CA ALA A 169 13.71 -6.21 4.05
C ALA A 169 12.68 -5.79 5.10
N LYS A 170 11.81 -6.72 5.50
CA LYS A 170 10.78 -6.43 6.53
C LYS A 170 11.40 -6.07 7.87
N GLU A 171 12.57 -6.61 8.20
CA GLU A 171 13.25 -6.31 9.46
C GLU A 171 13.98 -4.95 9.45
N ASP A 172 14.22 -4.35 8.27
CA ASP A 172 14.96 -3.09 8.13
C ASP A 172 14.06 -1.86 8.37
N LEU A 173 13.47 -1.80 9.57
CA LEU A 173 12.47 -0.82 9.96
C LEU A 173 13.03 0.61 10.03
N GLU A 174 14.30 0.75 10.37
CA GLU A 174 14.99 2.03 10.53
C GLU A 174 15.15 2.72 9.16
N LYS A 175 15.64 1.96 8.17
CA LYS A 175 15.73 2.42 6.79
C LYS A 175 14.35 2.68 6.18
N LYS A 176 13.39 1.78 6.38
CA LYS A 176 12.00 1.98 5.92
C LYS A 176 11.41 3.27 6.49
N LEU A 177 11.55 3.52 7.79
CA LEU A 177 11.04 4.75 8.41
C LEU A 177 11.71 6.00 7.83
N ALA A 178 13.03 6.00 7.63
CA ALA A 178 13.73 7.13 7.03
C ALA A 178 13.24 7.43 5.60
N LEU A 179 13.09 6.40 4.77
CA LEU A 179 12.57 6.51 3.40
C LEU A 179 11.10 6.96 3.38
N PHE A 180 10.28 6.43 4.29
CA PHE A 180 8.89 6.81 4.45
C PHE A 180 8.75 8.30 4.77
N LYS A 181 9.53 8.82 5.72
CA LYS A 181 9.50 10.26 6.08
C LYS A 181 9.84 11.15 4.89
N ASN A 182 10.83 10.77 4.09
CA ASN A 182 11.20 11.51 2.89
C ASN A 182 10.05 11.56 1.86
N LEU A 183 9.27 10.47 1.72
CA LEU A 183 8.10 10.44 0.85
C LEU A 183 6.93 11.27 1.42
N THR A 184 6.71 11.19 2.73
CA THR A 184 5.60 11.88 3.42
C THR A 184 5.66 13.40 3.29
N LEU A 185 6.86 13.99 3.13
CA LEU A 185 7.01 15.43 2.86
C LEU A 185 6.21 15.89 1.64
N PHE A 186 6.11 15.07 0.60
CA PHE A 186 5.35 15.39 -0.62
C PHE A 186 3.83 15.21 -0.44
N VAL A 187 3.43 14.34 0.50
CA VAL A 187 2.02 14.00 0.75
C VAL A 187 1.31 15.01 1.65
N ARG A 188 2.05 15.72 2.53
CA ARG A 188 1.45 16.73 3.42
C ARG A 188 0.72 17.83 2.65
N ASP A 189 1.27 18.25 1.52
CA ASP A 189 0.64 19.26 0.66
C ASP A 189 -0.68 18.78 0.02
N ALA A 190 -0.93 17.47 0.02
CA ALA A 190 -2.11 16.80 -0.51
C ALA A 190 -3.27 16.69 0.47
N GLU A 191 -3.14 17.14 1.73
CA GLU A 191 -4.22 17.08 2.73
C GLU A 191 -5.59 17.60 2.21
N PRO A 192 -5.68 18.77 1.52
CA PRO A 192 -6.94 19.24 0.94
C PRO A 192 -7.60 18.24 -0.03
N LEU A 193 -6.78 17.58 -0.84
CA LEU A 193 -7.23 16.59 -1.81
C LEU A 193 -7.70 15.31 -1.14
N ILE A 194 -6.98 14.85 -0.11
CA ILE A 194 -7.36 13.69 0.70
C ILE A 194 -8.73 13.94 1.34
N ASN A 195 -8.92 15.10 1.97
CA ASN A 195 -10.18 15.46 2.63
C ASN A 195 -11.35 15.49 1.63
N GLN A 196 -11.13 15.99 0.42
CA GLN A 196 -12.16 16.10 -0.60
C GLN A 196 -12.50 14.76 -1.28
N LYS A 197 -11.50 13.92 -1.56
CA LYS A 197 -11.66 12.67 -2.34
C LYS A 197 -11.91 11.45 -1.47
N LEU A 198 -11.29 11.38 -0.30
CA LEU A 198 -11.34 10.23 0.60
C LEU A 198 -12.15 10.53 1.87
N GLY A 199 -12.54 11.79 2.09
CA GLY A 199 -13.35 12.23 3.21
C GLY A 199 -12.52 12.74 4.39
N ILE A 200 -13.13 13.65 5.17
CA ILE A 200 -12.47 14.37 6.27
C ILE A 200 -12.07 13.44 7.42
N GLU A 201 -12.89 12.43 7.72
CA GLU A 201 -12.60 11.49 8.81
C GLU A 201 -11.37 10.64 8.48
N PHE A 202 -11.31 10.13 7.24
CA PHE A 202 -10.15 9.40 6.74
C PHE A 202 -8.91 10.30 6.71
N GLY A 203 -9.02 11.50 6.14
CA GLY A 203 -7.89 12.43 6.04
C GLY A 203 -7.29 12.76 7.41
N LYS A 204 -8.12 13.09 8.40
CA LYS A 204 -7.63 13.37 9.77
C LYS A 204 -6.97 12.16 10.43
N ALA A 205 -7.53 10.96 10.27
CA ALA A 205 -6.93 9.75 10.82
C ALA A 205 -5.57 9.47 10.17
N PHE A 206 -5.52 9.57 8.84
CA PHE A 206 -4.31 9.35 8.06
C PHE A 206 -3.21 10.35 8.40
N ILE A 207 -3.49 11.66 8.41
CA ILE A 207 -2.50 12.69 8.79
C ILE A 207 -1.99 12.46 10.21
N LYS A 208 -2.87 12.05 11.15
CA LYS A 208 -2.45 11.73 12.52
C LYS A 208 -1.50 10.53 12.57
N ASP A 209 -1.70 9.52 11.74
CA ASP A 209 -0.79 8.37 11.65
C ASP A 209 0.55 8.78 11.03
N LEU A 210 0.54 9.63 10.01
CA LEU A 210 1.76 10.24 9.46
C LEU A 210 2.54 11.02 10.52
N ASP A 211 1.87 11.88 11.29
CA ASP A 211 2.48 12.67 12.36
C ASP A 211 3.01 11.82 13.51
N THR A 212 2.40 10.66 13.75
CA THR A 212 2.87 9.72 14.77
C THR A 212 4.19 9.09 14.33
N LEU A 213 4.29 8.66 13.08
CA LEU A 213 5.53 8.10 12.53
C LEU A 213 6.63 9.16 12.34
N ASP A 214 6.25 10.41 12.03
CA ASP A 214 7.19 11.51 11.87
C ASP A 214 7.93 11.86 13.17
N LYS A 215 7.31 11.61 14.33
CA LYS A 215 7.93 11.82 15.65
C LYS A 215 8.96 10.76 16.03
N TYR A 216 8.92 9.57 15.43
CA TYR A 216 9.85 8.49 15.76
C TYR A 216 11.22 8.76 15.17
N ASN A 217 12.29 8.70 15.96
CA ASN A 217 13.64 8.86 15.43
C ASN A 217 14.16 7.52 14.89
N PRO A 218 14.46 7.41 13.58
CA PRO A 218 14.99 6.17 12.99
C PRO A 218 16.25 5.64 13.69
N SER A 219 17.07 6.52 14.27
CA SER A 219 18.33 6.13 14.90
C SER A 219 18.18 5.60 16.33
N THR A 220 17.01 5.80 16.95
CA THR A 220 16.79 5.51 18.38
C THR A 220 15.39 4.93 18.62
N LEU A 221 15.02 3.89 17.86
CA LEU A 221 13.70 3.25 17.99
C LEU A 221 13.66 2.29 19.17
N ASN A 222 12.65 2.45 20.05
CA ASN A 222 12.37 1.47 21.10
C ASN A 222 11.57 0.25 20.56
N GLU A 223 11.50 -0.85 21.33
CA GLU A 223 10.81 -2.07 20.88
C GLU A 223 9.32 -1.87 20.56
N LYS A 224 8.65 -0.97 21.30
CA LYS A 224 7.24 -0.66 21.11
C LYS A 224 7.01 0.07 19.77
N GLU A 225 7.89 1.01 19.44
CA GLU A 225 7.92 1.73 18.18
C GLU A 225 8.24 0.79 17.02
N LYS A 226 9.22 -0.11 17.17
CA LYS A 226 9.55 -1.12 16.15
C LYS A 226 8.33 -2.01 15.82
N LYS A 227 7.61 -2.50 16.85
CA LYS A 227 6.38 -3.28 16.66
C LYS A 227 5.28 -2.47 15.98
N HIS A 228 5.13 -1.19 16.33
CA HIS A 228 4.16 -0.32 15.69
C HIS A 228 4.50 -0.08 14.21
N ILE A 229 5.73 0.34 13.90
CA ILE A 229 6.21 0.60 12.54
C ILE A 229 6.01 -0.62 11.65
N MET A 230 6.45 -1.80 12.11
CA MET A 230 6.31 -3.05 11.36
C MET A 230 4.87 -3.38 10.98
N LYS A 231 3.90 -2.94 11.78
CA LYS A 231 2.48 -3.17 11.52
C LYS A 231 1.90 -2.22 10.48
N VAL A 232 2.30 -0.95 10.48
CA VAL A 232 1.57 0.11 9.76
C VAL A 232 2.33 0.71 8.58
N ILE A 233 3.66 0.60 8.53
CA ILE A 233 4.48 1.41 7.62
C ILE A 233 4.28 1.04 6.14
N ASP A 234 4.11 -0.25 5.83
CA ASP A 234 3.93 -0.70 4.45
C ASP A 234 2.56 -0.26 3.91
N ASP A 235 1.51 -0.29 4.73
CA ASP A 235 0.17 0.15 4.36
C ASP A 235 0.12 1.67 4.16
N LEU A 236 0.67 2.43 5.11
CA LEU A 236 0.75 3.90 5.00
C LEU A 236 1.62 4.33 3.81
N PHE A 237 2.68 3.60 3.51
CA PHE A 237 3.51 3.84 2.33
C PHE A 237 2.71 3.65 1.04
N ASN A 238 1.90 2.60 0.93
CA ASN A 238 1.04 2.40 -0.24
C ASN A 238 -0.03 3.49 -0.37
N ILE A 239 -0.62 3.94 0.74
CA ILE A 239 -1.57 5.06 0.72
C ILE A 239 -0.88 6.35 0.28
N ASN A 240 0.33 6.65 0.76
CA ASN A 240 1.13 7.79 0.31
C ASN A 240 1.31 7.81 -1.22
N LEU A 241 1.60 6.66 -1.83
CA LEU A 241 1.74 6.57 -3.29
C LEU A 241 0.44 6.92 -4.02
N ILE A 242 -0.69 6.38 -3.56
CA ILE A 242 -2.01 6.67 -4.15
C ILE A 242 -2.34 8.17 -4.06
N VAL A 243 -2.02 8.79 -2.92
CA VAL A 243 -2.24 10.24 -2.75
C VAL A 243 -1.38 11.06 -3.71
N LEU A 244 -0.12 10.68 -3.91
CA LEU A 244 0.77 11.35 -4.87
C LEU A 244 0.25 11.25 -6.31
N LEU A 245 -0.33 10.11 -6.71
CA LEU A 245 -0.98 9.98 -8.00
C LEU A 245 -2.18 10.91 -8.15
N TYR A 246 -3.07 10.91 -7.16
CA TYR A 246 -4.22 11.81 -7.18
C TYR A 246 -3.81 13.27 -7.24
N MET A 247 -2.74 13.64 -6.55
CA MET A 247 -2.18 14.99 -6.58
C MET A 247 -1.66 15.33 -7.98
N SER A 248 -0.93 14.40 -8.60
CA SER A 248 -0.46 14.49 -9.98
C SER A 248 -1.61 14.69 -10.98
N ASP A 249 -2.66 13.87 -10.89
CA ASP A 249 -3.81 13.93 -11.80
C ASP A 249 -4.58 15.23 -11.63
N SER A 250 -4.73 15.68 -10.38
CA SER A 250 -5.39 16.94 -10.06
C SER A 250 -4.60 18.15 -10.58
N MET A 251 -3.27 18.07 -10.61
CA MET A 251 -2.41 19.10 -11.20
C MET A 251 -2.51 19.09 -12.73
N LYS A 252 -2.41 17.92 -13.38
CA LYS A 252 -2.55 17.77 -14.84
C LYS A 252 -3.92 18.24 -15.35
N ALA A 253 -4.97 17.95 -14.60
CA ALA A 253 -6.33 18.39 -14.92
C ALA A 253 -6.59 19.88 -14.60
N GLY A 254 -5.62 20.60 -14.02
CA GLY A 254 -5.78 21.99 -13.58
C GLY A 254 -6.79 22.18 -12.44
N ALA A 255 -7.22 21.10 -11.79
CA ALA A 255 -8.19 21.11 -10.71
C ALA A 255 -7.55 21.53 -9.37
N TRP A 256 -6.24 21.33 -9.21
CA TRP A 256 -5.51 21.53 -7.96
C TRP A 256 -5.75 22.88 -7.27
N VAL A 257 -5.74 23.98 -8.04
CA VAL A 257 -5.96 25.33 -7.50
C VAL A 257 -7.36 25.46 -6.92
N LYS A 258 -8.38 24.95 -7.62
CA LYS A 258 -9.77 24.96 -7.15
C LYS A 258 -9.96 24.13 -5.89
N ILE A 259 -9.27 23.01 -5.78
CA ILE A 259 -9.31 22.13 -4.61
C ILE A 259 -8.72 22.82 -3.39
N ARG A 260 -7.55 23.46 -3.53
CA ARG A 260 -6.93 24.25 -2.45
C ARG A 260 -7.81 25.43 -2.03
N GLU A 261 -8.38 26.17 -2.98
CA GLU A 261 -9.26 27.29 -2.67
C GLU A 261 -10.54 26.84 -1.94
N ALA A 262 -11.15 25.73 -2.36
CA ALA A 262 -12.35 25.20 -1.71
C ALA A 262 -12.06 24.79 -0.25
N GLU A 263 -10.89 24.20 0.00
CA GLU A 263 -10.47 23.82 1.34
C GLU A 263 -10.14 25.03 2.21
N ASN A 264 -9.47 26.05 1.66
CA ASN A 264 -9.22 27.31 2.38
C ASN A 264 -10.54 27.98 2.79
N ARG A 265 -11.51 28.06 1.89
CA ARG A 265 -12.86 28.57 2.22
C ARG A 265 -13.55 27.73 3.30
N ARG A 266 -13.41 26.40 3.26
CA ARG A 266 -13.95 25.50 4.29
C ARG A 266 -13.32 25.80 5.66
N LEU A 267 -12.00 25.98 5.72
CA LEU A 267 -11.28 26.29 6.95
C LEU A 267 -11.66 27.67 7.50
N GLU A 268 -11.79 28.68 6.65
CA GLU A 268 -12.28 30.01 7.03
C GLU A 268 -13.69 29.96 7.61
N LEU A 269 -14.60 29.22 6.99
CA LEU A 269 -15.96 29.02 7.51
C LEU A 269 -15.95 28.32 8.87
N GLN A 270 -15.10 27.30 9.06
CA GLN A 270 -14.97 26.61 10.35
C GLN A 270 -14.39 27.51 11.44
N LEU A 271 -13.39 28.33 11.13
CA LEU A 271 -12.83 29.31 12.05
C LEU A 271 -13.88 30.34 12.44
N THR A 272 -14.60 30.88 11.45
CA THR A 272 -15.67 31.86 11.67
C THR A 272 -16.79 31.27 12.53
N GLN A 273 -17.21 30.03 12.27
CA GLN A 273 -18.19 29.33 13.08
C GLN A 273 -17.71 29.15 14.53
N LYS A 274 -16.46 28.73 14.75
CA LYS A 274 -15.89 28.62 16.10
C LYS A 274 -15.84 29.96 16.82
N THR A 275 -15.44 31.04 16.13
CA THR A 275 -15.44 32.39 16.71
C THR A 275 -16.85 32.86 17.06
N ILE A 276 -17.86 32.54 16.23
CA ILE A 276 -19.27 32.81 16.53
C ILE A 276 -19.74 32.00 17.74
N GLU A 277 -19.38 30.72 17.83
CA GLU A 277 -19.72 29.87 18.99
C GLU A 277 -19.07 30.37 20.28
N GLU A 278 -17.79 30.77 20.24
CA GLU A 278 -17.09 31.37 21.38
C GLU A 278 -17.69 32.73 21.77
N ALA A 279 -18.02 33.58 20.81
CA ALA A 279 -18.71 34.84 21.06
C ALA A 279 -20.10 34.62 21.68
N ASN A 280 -20.85 33.63 21.20
CA ASN A 280 -22.14 33.25 21.77
C ASN A 280 -22.00 32.70 23.20
N ARG A 281 -20.98 31.90 23.49
CA ARG A 281 -20.68 31.44 24.86
C ARG A 281 -20.37 32.62 25.79
N ARG A 282 -19.58 33.60 25.33
CA ARG A 282 -19.28 34.83 26.11
C ARG A 282 -20.54 35.68 26.33
N LEU A 283 -21.38 35.85 25.30
CA LEU A 283 -22.66 36.56 25.43
C LEU A 283 -23.62 35.86 26.40
N GLN A 284 -23.68 34.54 26.40
CA GLN A 284 -24.47 33.77 27.37
C GLN A 284 -23.93 33.91 28.79
N ALA A 285 -22.60 33.93 28.97
CA ALA A 285 -21.98 34.17 30.27
C ALA A 285 -22.31 35.57 30.81
N ILE A 286 -22.18 36.61 29.97
CA ILE A 286 -22.54 37.99 30.32
C ILE A 286 -24.04 38.12 30.65
N LYS A 287 -24.92 37.46 29.89
CA LYS A 287 -26.36 37.44 30.19
C LYS A 287 -26.63 36.83 31.57
N LYS A 288 -26.00 35.70 31.91
CA LYS A 288 -26.14 35.06 33.23
C LYS A 288 -25.64 35.96 34.36
N GLU A 289 -24.48 36.59 34.21
CA GLU A 289 -23.96 37.57 35.18
C GLU A 289 -24.90 38.77 35.35
N SER A 290 -25.47 39.28 34.25
CA SER A 290 -26.42 40.40 34.30
C SER A 290 -27.74 40.04 35.01
N GLU A 291 -28.20 38.80 34.88
CA GLU A 291 -29.39 38.29 35.59
C GLU A 291 -29.11 38.10 37.08
N GLU A 292 -27.91 37.65 37.44
CA GLU A 292 -27.46 37.59 38.83
C GLU A 292 -27.36 38.98 39.46
N ILE A 293 -26.78 39.95 38.75
CA ILE A 293 -26.71 41.35 39.20
C ILE A 293 -28.12 41.94 39.36
N LYS A 294 -29.05 41.67 38.44
CA LYS A 294 -30.46 42.10 38.57
C LYS A 294 -31.16 41.45 39.76
N LYS A 295 -30.90 40.17 40.04
CA LYS A 295 -31.42 39.47 41.23
C LYS A 295 -30.86 40.06 42.53
N ILE A 296 -29.58 40.42 42.56
CA ILE A 296 -28.94 41.09 43.71
C ILE A 296 -29.51 42.51 43.91
N ALA A 297 -29.72 43.26 42.83
CA ALA A 297 -30.31 44.61 42.89
C ALA A 297 -31.77 44.59 43.35
N THR A 298 -32.59 43.62 42.91
CA THR A 298 -33.98 43.47 43.37
C THR A 298 -34.08 43.00 44.81
N SER A 299 -33.18 42.12 45.28
CA SER A 299 -33.12 41.72 46.68
C SER A 299 -32.61 42.85 47.59
N ALA A 300 -31.66 43.67 47.15
CA ALA A 300 -31.24 44.89 47.87
C ALA A 300 -32.33 45.97 47.93
N ALA A 301 -33.12 46.15 46.86
CA ALA A 301 -34.27 47.05 46.84
C ALA A 301 -35.39 46.58 47.80
N ASN A 302 -35.62 45.27 47.90
CA ASN A 302 -36.58 44.68 48.85
C ASN A 302 -36.14 44.77 50.32
N ILE A 303 -34.84 44.93 50.57
CA ILE A 303 -34.30 45.18 51.92
C ILE A 303 -34.51 46.64 52.33
N LYS A 304 -34.32 47.60 51.39
CA LYS A 304 -34.58 49.03 51.66
C LYS A 304 -36.05 49.35 51.87
N SER A 305 -36.97 48.70 51.14
CA SER A 305 -38.42 48.91 51.31
C SER A 305 -38.98 48.38 52.63
N LYS A 306 -38.32 47.39 53.27
CA LYS A 306 -38.67 46.91 54.61
C LYS A 306 -38.07 47.75 55.75
N SER A 307 -37.02 48.53 55.50
CA SER A 307 -36.42 49.41 56.52
C SER A 307 -37.10 50.78 56.67
N SER A 308 -37.95 51.19 55.71
CA SER A 308 -38.66 52.48 55.74
C SER A 308 -40.07 52.43 56.33
N SER A 309 -40.56 51.27 56.81
CA SER A 309 -41.87 51.15 57.46
C SER A 309 -41.74 50.67 58.91
N LYS A 310 -41.32 51.57 59.81
CA LYS A 310 -41.66 51.47 61.24
C LYS A 310 -42.38 52.75 61.65
N PRO A 311 -43.67 52.69 62.03
CA PRO A 311 -44.35 53.85 62.59
C PRO A 311 -43.80 54.12 64.01
N ALA A 312 -43.51 55.39 64.28
CA ALA A 312 -43.12 55.86 65.60
C ALA A 312 -44.26 55.58 66.60
N ALA A 313 -44.04 54.62 67.50
CA ALA A 313 -44.92 54.37 68.63
C ALA A 313 -44.80 55.53 69.62
N LYS A 314 -45.88 56.30 69.76
CA LYS A 314 -46.06 57.31 70.81
C LYS A 314 -46.04 56.63 72.18
N ARG A 315 -45.16 57.11 73.06
CA ARG A 315 -45.21 56.86 74.51
C ARG A 315 -46.37 57.67 75.11
N LYS A 316 -47.25 57.00 75.85
CA LYS A 316 -47.87 57.50 77.08
C LYS A 316 -48.06 56.34 78.03
#